data_AF-A0A2Y9TKX6-F1
#
_entry.id   AF-A0A2Y9TKX6-F1
#
_cell.length_a   1.000
_cell.length_b   1.000
_cell.length_c   1.000
_cell.angle_alpha   90.00
_cell.angle_beta   90.00
_cell.angle_gamma   90.00
#
_symmetry.space_group_name_H-M   'P 1'
#
loop_
_entity.id
_entity.type
_entity.pdbx_description
1 polymer ?
#
loop_
_entity_poly.entity_id
_entity_poly.type
_entity_poly.pdbx_seq_one_letter_code
_entity_poly.pdbx_strand_id
1 'polypeptide(L)'
;MREIVHLQAGQCGNQIGAKFWEVISDEHGIDPTGTYHGDSDLQLERINVYYNEATGGNYVPRAVLVDLEPGTMDSVRSGPFGQIFRPDNFVFGQSGAGNNWAKGHYTEGAELVDAVLDVVRKEAESCDCLQGFQLTTPTYGDLNHLVSATMSGVTTCLRFPGQLNADLRKLAVNMVPFPRLHFFMPGFAPLTSRGSQQYRALTVPELTQQMFDAKNMMAACDPRHGRYLTVAAVFRGRMSMKEVDEQMLSVQSKNSSYFVEWIPNNVKTAVCDIPPRGLKMAATFIGNSTAIQELFKRISEQFTAMFRRKAFLHWYTGEGMDEMEFTEAESNMNDLVSEYQQYQDATAEEGEFEEEAEEEVA
;
A
#
# COMPACT_ATOMS: atom_id res chain seq x y z
N MET A 1 8.16 -10.97 18.01
CA MET A 1 8.97 -10.45 16.88
C MET A 1 8.17 -10.75 15.61
N ARG A 2 8.31 -9.91 14.57
CA ARG A 2 7.28 -9.67 13.55
C ARG A 2 7.92 -9.03 12.30
N GLU A 3 8.57 -9.84 11.47
CA GLU A 3 9.39 -9.36 10.35
C GLU A 3 8.57 -9.23 9.05
N ILE A 4 8.93 -8.31 8.16
CA ILE A 4 8.31 -8.13 6.84
C ILE A 4 9.41 -8.15 5.77
N VAL A 5 9.30 -9.06 4.80
CA VAL A 5 10.18 -9.06 3.61
C VAL A 5 9.57 -8.14 2.55
N HIS A 6 10.33 -7.14 2.13
CA HIS A 6 9.90 -6.13 1.16
C HIS A 6 10.43 -6.46 -0.24
N LEU A 7 9.55 -6.55 -1.23
CA LEU A 7 9.89 -6.84 -2.62
C LEU A 7 9.67 -5.59 -3.49
N GLN A 8 10.66 -5.25 -4.30
CA GLN A 8 10.58 -4.17 -5.28
C GLN A 8 10.70 -4.79 -6.67
N ALA A 9 9.73 -4.54 -7.56
CA ALA A 9 9.67 -5.15 -8.89
C ALA A 9 9.60 -4.09 -9.99
N GLY A 10 10.49 -4.20 -10.98
CA GLY A 10 10.56 -3.33 -12.15
C GLY A 10 11.02 -1.90 -11.84
N GLN A 11 11.26 -1.12 -12.88
CA GLN A 11 11.84 0.23 -12.79
C GLN A 11 11.08 1.14 -11.80
N CYS A 12 9.75 1.12 -11.84
CA CYS A 12 8.91 1.94 -10.97
C CYS A 12 8.87 1.44 -9.52
N GLY A 13 8.86 0.11 -9.31
CA GLY A 13 8.83 -0.45 -7.95
C GLY A 13 10.11 -0.16 -7.18
N ASN A 14 11.26 -0.31 -7.84
CA ASN A 14 12.57 0.00 -7.27
C ASN A 14 12.75 1.51 -6.99
N GLN A 15 12.17 2.42 -7.81
CA GLN A 15 12.18 3.86 -7.50
C GLN A 15 11.33 4.21 -6.26
N ILE A 16 10.14 3.62 -6.13
CA ILE A 16 9.25 3.86 -4.99
C ILE A 16 9.80 3.26 -3.71
N GLY A 17 10.25 2.00 -3.77
CA GLY A 17 10.85 1.33 -2.63
C GLY A 17 12.12 2.05 -2.17
N ALA A 18 13.00 2.51 -3.08
CA ALA A 18 14.13 3.36 -2.70
C ALA A 18 13.70 4.64 -1.94
N LYS A 19 12.62 5.32 -2.36
CA LYS A 19 12.08 6.48 -1.62
C LYS A 19 11.38 6.10 -0.32
N PHE A 20 10.76 4.93 -0.24
CA PHE A 20 10.25 4.39 1.03
C PHE A 20 11.41 4.12 2.01
N TRP A 21 12.48 3.46 1.56
CA TRP A 21 13.67 3.18 2.38
C TRP A 21 14.41 4.46 2.80
N GLU A 22 14.51 5.48 1.96
CA GLU A 22 14.97 6.82 2.37
C GLU A 22 14.12 7.35 3.54
N VAL A 23 12.78 7.38 3.37
CA VAL A 23 11.85 7.94 4.37
C VAL A 23 11.81 7.15 5.67
N ILE A 24 11.86 5.81 5.63
CA ILE A 24 11.84 5.02 6.87
C ILE A 24 13.22 4.97 7.54
N SER A 25 14.33 5.02 6.81
CA SER A 25 15.67 5.16 7.42
C SER A 25 15.78 6.49 8.17
N ASP A 26 15.31 7.57 7.52
CA ASP A 26 15.15 8.90 8.13
C ASP A 26 14.31 8.90 9.41
N GLU A 27 13.18 8.17 9.44
CA GLU A 27 12.30 8.08 10.62
C GLU A 27 12.89 7.23 11.76
N HIS A 28 13.65 6.18 11.43
CA HIS A 28 14.34 5.32 12.40
C HIS A 28 15.74 5.80 12.79
N GLY A 29 16.20 6.95 12.25
CA GLY A 29 17.52 7.52 12.57
C GLY A 29 18.70 6.72 12.01
N ILE A 30 18.50 5.96 10.93
CA ILE A 30 19.51 5.14 10.25
C ILE A 30 20.16 5.93 9.12
N ASP A 31 21.50 5.92 9.07
CA ASP A 31 22.27 6.59 8.02
C ASP A 31 22.52 5.67 6.79
N PRO A 32 23.05 6.20 5.67
CA PRO A 32 23.37 5.41 4.48
C PRO A 32 24.41 4.29 4.65
N THR A 33 25.10 4.20 5.79
CA THR A 33 26.02 3.10 6.15
C THR A 33 25.32 1.98 6.95
N GLY A 34 24.07 2.21 7.36
CA GLY A 34 23.31 1.35 8.26
C GLY A 34 23.53 1.68 9.75
N THR A 35 24.27 2.74 10.10
CA THR A 35 24.57 3.07 11.48
C THR A 35 23.42 3.87 12.12
N TYR A 36 23.05 3.55 13.36
CA TYR A 36 22.03 4.30 14.10
C TYR A 36 22.61 5.59 14.73
N HIS A 37 21.96 6.71 14.40
CA HIS A 37 22.23 8.05 14.90
C HIS A 37 20.95 8.78 15.35
N GLY A 38 19.91 8.03 15.70
CA GLY A 38 18.63 8.56 16.20
C GLY A 38 18.69 9.09 17.64
N ASP A 39 17.58 9.70 18.07
CA ASP A 39 17.42 10.46 19.30
C ASP A 39 16.33 9.89 20.24
N SER A 40 15.72 8.74 19.90
CA SER A 40 14.62 8.16 20.66
C SER A 40 14.63 6.62 20.65
N ASP A 41 14.61 6.00 21.84
CA ASP A 41 14.57 4.53 22.00
C ASP A 41 13.43 3.85 21.22
N LEU A 42 12.31 4.56 21.04
CA LEU A 42 11.15 4.11 20.27
C LEU A 42 11.45 3.86 18.77
N GLN A 43 12.55 4.42 18.24
CA GLN A 43 13.03 4.16 16.88
C GLN A 43 13.63 2.75 16.75
N LEU A 44 14.20 2.21 17.83
CA LEU A 44 14.82 0.89 17.87
C LEU A 44 13.85 -0.22 18.30
N GLU A 45 12.83 0.08 19.12
CA GLU A 45 11.91 -0.92 19.73
C GLU A 45 11.31 -1.93 18.72
N ARG A 46 11.10 -1.51 17.46
CA ARG A 46 10.56 -2.35 16.38
C ARG A 46 11.34 -2.24 15.06
N ILE A 47 12.62 -1.89 15.12
CA ILE A 47 13.44 -1.76 13.90
C ILE A 47 13.57 -3.10 13.15
N ASN A 48 13.52 -4.22 13.88
CA ASN A 48 13.56 -5.58 13.34
C ASN A 48 12.37 -5.95 12.42
N VAL A 49 11.30 -5.14 12.39
CA VAL A 49 10.19 -5.35 11.45
C VAL A 49 10.66 -5.20 9.99
N TYR A 50 11.58 -4.28 9.70
CA TYR A 50 12.07 -3.98 8.36
C TYR A 50 13.59 -4.14 8.18
N TYR A 51 14.38 -4.18 9.25
CA TYR A 51 15.84 -4.28 9.17
C TYR A 51 16.36 -5.56 9.83
N ASN A 52 17.34 -6.18 9.18
CA ASN A 52 18.23 -7.17 9.78
C ASN A 52 19.30 -6.44 10.60
N GLU A 53 19.48 -6.80 11.88
CA GLU A 53 20.63 -6.33 12.67
C GLU A 53 21.88 -7.16 12.30
N ALA A 54 22.93 -6.48 11.84
CA ALA A 54 24.20 -7.09 11.44
C ALA A 54 25.30 -6.81 12.47
N THR A 55 26.34 -7.65 12.45
CA THR A 55 27.52 -7.53 13.32
C THR A 55 28.14 -6.14 13.22
N GLY A 56 28.23 -5.44 14.35
CA GLY A 56 28.73 -4.06 14.44
C GLY A 56 27.67 -3.03 14.88
N GLY A 57 26.39 -3.40 14.91
CA GLY A 57 25.29 -2.46 15.15
C GLY A 57 24.79 -1.78 13.88
N ASN A 58 25.00 -2.41 12.72
CA ASN A 58 24.56 -1.93 11.42
C ASN A 58 23.22 -2.56 11.06
N TYR A 59 22.26 -1.75 10.63
CA TYR A 59 20.92 -2.16 10.23
C TYR A 59 20.82 -2.25 8.69
N VAL A 60 20.49 -3.44 8.18
CA VAL A 60 20.41 -3.74 6.74
C VAL A 60 18.96 -4.02 6.35
N PRO A 61 18.36 -3.27 5.40
CA PRO A 61 17.00 -3.53 4.92
C PRO A 61 16.72 -4.98 4.54
N ARG A 62 15.58 -5.51 5.02
CA ARG A 62 15.01 -6.79 4.62
C ARG A 62 14.29 -6.65 3.26
N ALA A 63 15.06 -6.23 2.25
CA ALA A 63 14.58 -5.89 0.91
C ALA A 63 15.13 -6.85 -0.15
N VAL A 64 14.32 -7.18 -1.14
CA VAL A 64 14.68 -7.86 -2.39
C VAL A 64 14.37 -6.92 -3.55
N LEU A 65 15.34 -6.72 -4.44
CA LEU A 65 15.24 -5.80 -5.58
C LEU A 65 15.27 -6.60 -6.87
N VAL A 66 14.20 -6.49 -7.65
CA VAL A 66 13.95 -7.28 -8.86
C VAL A 66 13.70 -6.36 -10.04
N ASP A 67 14.42 -6.56 -11.15
CA ASP A 67 14.08 -5.94 -12.43
C ASP A 67 14.64 -6.78 -13.59
N LEU A 68 13.93 -6.81 -14.71
CA LEU A 68 14.41 -7.41 -15.95
C LEU A 68 15.44 -6.49 -16.65
N GLU A 69 15.43 -5.19 -16.33
CA GLU A 69 16.40 -4.20 -16.83
C GLU A 69 17.52 -3.89 -15.82
N PRO A 70 18.82 -4.11 -16.16
CA PRO A 70 19.93 -3.90 -15.23
C PRO A 70 20.15 -2.42 -14.85
N GLY A 71 19.80 -1.48 -15.75
CA GLY A 71 20.01 -0.03 -15.53
C GLY A 71 19.22 0.56 -14.36
N THR A 72 18.13 -0.08 -13.95
CA THR A 72 17.41 0.25 -12.71
C THR A 72 18.32 0.04 -11.49
N MET A 73 19.11 -1.05 -11.46
CA MET A 73 19.92 -1.40 -10.31
C MET A 73 21.08 -0.42 -10.09
N ASP A 74 21.72 0.04 -11.16
CA ASP A 74 22.73 1.11 -11.07
C ASP A 74 22.11 2.43 -10.61
N SER A 75 20.87 2.72 -11.03
CA SER A 75 20.10 3.89 -10.58
C SER A 75 19.74 3.83 -9.09
N VAL A 76 19.47 2.64 -8.54
CA VAL A 76 19.26 2.46 -7.08
C VAL A 76 20.57 2.54 -6.32
N ARG A 77 21.63 1.85 -6.77
CA ARG A 77 22.96 1.83 -6.10
C ARG A 77 23.60 3.22 -6.02
N SER A 78 23.34 4.08 -7.01
CA SER A 78 23.79 5.49 -7.03
C SER A 78 22.86 6.45 -6.27
N GLY A 79 21.71 5.97 -5.76
CA GLY A 79 20.82 6.74 -4.90
C GLY A 79 21.40 6.97 -3.49
N PRO A 80 20.85 7.92 -2.71
CA PRO A 80 21.42 8.34 -1.42
C PRO A 80 21.62 7.23 -0.38
N PHE A 81 20.73 6.24 -0.37
CA PHE A 81 20.82 5.04 0.48
C PHE A 81 21.18 3.77 -0.32
N GLY A 82 21.62 3.89 -1.58
CA GLY A 82 21.85 2.75 -2.48
C GLY A 82 22.87 1.71 -2.01
N GLN A 83 23.71 2.07 -1.03
CA GLN A 83 24.78 1.23 -0.47
C GLN A 83 24.36 0.44 0.78
N ILE A 84 23.19 0.74 1.37
CA ILE A 84 22.70 0.04 2.57
C ILE A 84 22.13 -1.36 2.26
N PHE A 85 21.74 -1.59 0.99
CA PHE A 85 21.11 -2.83 0.54
C PHE A 85 22.14 -3.97 0.37
N ARG A 86 21.80 -5.16 0.88
CA ARG A 86 22.62 -6.38 0.73
C ARG A 86 22.85 -6.69 -0.76
N PRO A 87 24.11 -6.78 -1.25
CA PRO A 87 24.39 -7.02 -2.67
C PRO A 87 23.77 -8.30 -3.23
N ASP A 88 23.71 -9.38 -2.43
CA ASP A 88 23.07 -10.66 -2.74
C ASP A 88 21.58 -10.52 -3.12
N ASN A 89 20.90 -9.46 -2.68
CA ASN A 89 19.45 -9.31 -2.80
C ASN A 89 19.02 -8.53 -4.07
N PHE A 90 19.96 -8.24 -4.97
CA PHE A 90 19.71 -7.63 -6.27
C PHE A 90 19.61 -8.74 -7.33
N VAL A 91 18.39 -9.12 -7.70
CA VAL A 91 18.12 -10.14 -8.72
C VAL A 91 17.71 -9.42 -10.01
N PHE A 92 18.49 -9.53 -11.08
CA PHE A 92 18.20 -8.80 -12.31
C PHE A 92 18.52 -9.54 -13.60
N GLY A 93 17.71 -9.28 -14.63
CA GLY A 93 17.85 -9.81 -15.97
C GLY A 93 18.85 -9.04 -16.85
N GLN A 94 18.97 -9.46 -18.11
CA GLN A 94 19.72 -8.75 -19.16
C GLN A 94 18.82 -8.22 -20.29
N SER A 95 17.53 -8.59 -20.29
CA SER A 95 16.56 -8.28 -21.34
C SER A 95 15.29 -7.72 -20.69
N GLY A 96 14.89 -6.51 -21.07
CA GLY A 96 13.74 -5.83 -20.49
C GLY A 96 12.40 -6.30 -21.07
N ALA A 97 11.35 -6.34 -20.23
CA ALA A 97 10.00 -6.69 -20.67
C ALA A 97 9.39 -5.73 -21.71
N GLY A 98 9.95 -4.51 -21.88
CA GLY A 98 9.55 -3.59 -22.96
C GLY A 98 8.10 -3.09 -22.89
N ASN A 99 7.52 -3.05 -21.68
CA ASN A 99 6.08 -2.81 -21.42
C ASN A 99 5.13 -3.92 -21.94
N ASN A 100 5.63 -5.12 -22.25
CA ASN A 100 4.83 -6.29 -22.55
C ASN A 100 4.63 -7.15 -21.28
N TRP A 101 3.39 -7.30 -20.83
CA TRP A 101 3.08 -8.13 -19.66
C TRP A 101 3.36 -9.62 -19.90
N ALA A 102 3.12 -10.13 -21.12
CA ALA A 102 3.39 -11.53 -21.44
C ALA A 102 4.86 -11.89 -21.26
N LYS A 103 5.78 -10.97 -21.63
CA LYS A 103 7.22 -11.12 -21.36
C LYS A 103 7.55 -11.17 -19.86
N GLY A 104 6.91 -10.29 -19.09
CA GLY A 104 7.09 -10.24 -17.64
C GLY A 104 6.48 -11.42 -16.88
N HIS A 105 5.64 -12.25 -17.53
CA HIS A 105 4.92 -13.35 -16.88
C HIS A 105 5.28 -14.74 -17.39
N TYR A 106 5.42 -14.93 -18.72
CA TYR A 106 5.58 -16.24 -19.35
C TYR A 106 6.98 -16.53 -19.93
N THR A 107 7.76 -15.49 -20.28
CA THR A 107 9.11 -15.67 -20.88
C THR A 107 10.21 -15.11 -19.96
N GLU A 108 10.69 -13.89 -20.21
CA GLU A 108 11.82 -13.26 -19.49
C GLU A 108 11.62 -13.27 -17.96
N GLY A 109 10.39 -13.00 -17.49
CA GLY A 109 10.05 -13.03 -16.06
C GLY A 109 10.00 -14.44 -15.45
N ALA A 110 9.61 -15.44 -16.23
CA ALA A 110 9.56 -16.83 -15.80
C ALA A 110 10.97 -17.45 -15.66
N GLU A 111 11.95 -17.01 -16.47
CA GLU A 111 13.35 -17.41 -16.28
C GLU A 111 13.98 -16.77 -15.02
N LEU A 112 13.54 -15.58 -14.61
CA LEU A 112 14.09 -14.87 -13.44
C LEU A 112 13.41 -15.27 -12.10
N VAL A 113 12.17 -15.76 -12.12
CA VAL A 113 11.35 -15.92 -10.90
C VAL A 113 11.97 -16.87 -9.87
N ASP A 114 12.61 -17.97 -10.30
CA ASP A 114 13.24 -18.93 -9.38
C ASP A 114 14.39 -18.30 -8.58
N ALA A 115 15.20 -17.44 -9.22
CA ALA A 115 16.26 -16.70 -8.54
C ALA A 115 15.70 -15.68 -7.53
N VAL A 116 14.54 -15.09 -7.82
CA VAL A 116 13.81 -14.23 -6.86
C VAL A 116 13.29 -15.06 -5.69
N LEU A 117 12.67 -16.22 -5.96
CA LEU A 117 12.11 -17.10 -4.94
C LEU A 117 13.18 -17.65 -3.99
N ASP A 118 14.39 -17.95 -4.47
CA ASP A 118 15.51 -18.38 -3.63
C ASP A 118 16.02 -17.27 -2.70
N VAL A 119 16.12 -16.02 -3.18
CA VAL A 119 16.48 -14.87 -2.33
C VAL A 119 15.37 -14.55 -1.33
N VAL A 120 14.10 -14.60 -1.75
CA VAL A 120 12.95 -14.41 -0.86
C VAL A 120 12.89 -15.51 0.20
N ARG A 121 13.22 -16.76 -0.13
CA ARG A 121 13.32 -17.88 0.83
C ARG A 121 14.45 -17.65 1.83
N LYS A 122 15.63 -17.24 1.38
CA LYS A 122 16.79 -16.90 2.23
C LYS A 122 16.47 -15.77 3.23
N GLU A 123 15.73 -14.74 2.83
CA GLU A 123 15.26 -13.70 3.76
C GLU A 123 14.17 -14.22 4.70
N ALA A 124 13.19 -14.99 4.19
CA ALA A 124 12.11 -15.56 5.01
C ALA A 124 12.62 -16.54 6.09
N GLU A 125 13.61 -17.38 5.78
CA GLU A 125 14.27 -18.30 6.72
C GLU A 125 15.10 -17.57 7.80
N SER A 126 15.38 -16.28 7.61
CA SER A 126 16.04 -15.40 8.60
C SER A 126 15.06 -14.52 9.39
N CYS A 127 13.77 -14.86 9.39
CA CYS A 127 12.72 -14.23 10.21
C CYS A 127 12.29 -15.16 11.35
N ASP A 128 12.18 -14.64 12.58
CA ASP A 128 11.63 -15.41 13.71
C ASP A 128 10.13 -15.71 13.55
N CYS A 129 9.38 -14.75 13.00
CA CYS A 129 7.94 -14.84 12.76
C CYS A 129 7.49 -13.86 11.65
N LEU A 130 7.76 -14.25 10.39
CA LEU A 130 7.38 -13.51 9.19
C LEU A 130 5.88 -13.15 9.19
N GLN A 131 5.58 -11.86 9.09
CA GLN A 131 4.21 -11.34 9.00
C GLN A 131 3.60 -11.50 7.60
N GLY A 132 4.43 -11.43 6.57
CA GLY A 132 4.02 -11.39 5.17
C GLY A 132 5.00 -10.60 4.30
N PHE A 133 4.55 -10.28 3.08
CA PHE A 133 5.33 -9.61 2.04
C PHE A 133 4.72 -8.26 1.68
N GLN A 134 5.57 -7.30 1.28
CA GLN A 134 5.12 -5.99 0.78
C GLN A 134 5.71 -5.73 -0.61
N LEU A 135 4.85 -5.53 -1.61
CA LEU A 135 5.22 -5.25 -3.01
C LEU A 135 4.87 -3.80 -3.40
N THR A 136 5.62 -3.18 -4.34
CA THR A 136 5.48 -1.74 -4.68
C THR A 136 5.58 -1.43 -6.17
N THR A 137 4.70 -0.54 -6.67
CA THR A 137 4.67 0.14 -8.00
C THR A 137 3.80 1.43 -7.89
N PRO A 138 3.47 2.17 -8.98
CA PRO A 138 4.29 3.12 -9.76
C PRO A 138 3.78 4.60 -9.61
N THR A 139 4.36 5.73 -10.06
CA THR A 139 5.45 6.17 -10.99
C THR A 139 6.05 7.51 -10.48
N TYR A 140 7.11 8.05 -11.13
CA TYR A 140 7.59 9.47 -11.13
C TYR A 140 8.02 10.15 -9.82
N GLY A 141 9.04 11.01 -9.86
CA GLY A 141 9.71 11.61 -8.68
C GLY A 141 8.82 12.25 -7.58
N ASP A 142 7.93 13.18 -7.93
CA ASP A 142 7.05 13.83 -6.93
C ASP A 142 5.90 12.91 -6.47
N LEU A 143 5.43 12.03 -7.36
CA LEU A 143 4.44 10.99 -7.05
C LEU A 143 5.04 9.94 -6.11
N ASN A 144 6.28 9.50 -6.33
CA ASN A 144 7.07 8.65 -5.43
C ASN A 144 7.17 9.27 -4.03
N HIS A 145 7.24 10.60 -3.89
CA HIS A 145 7.21 11.25 -2.58
C HIS A 145 5.86 11.07 -1.88
N LEU A 146 4.73 11.28 -2.59
CA LEU A 146 3.38 11.05 -2.06
C LEU A 146 3.14 9.57 -1.70
N VAL A 147 3.58 8.65 -2.56
CA VAL A 147 3.49 7.20 -2.32
C VAL A 147 4.37 6.79 -1.13
N SER A 148 5.61 7.27 -1.03
CA SER A 148 6.50 6.96 0.11
C SER A 148 5.94 7.49 1.45
N ALA A 149 5.34 8.68 1.47
CA ALA A 149 4.65 9.22 2.65
C ALA A 149 3.43 8.37 3.03
N THR A 150 2.64 7.94 2.05
CA THR A 150 1.48 7.06 2.23
C THR A 150 1.91 5.69 2.78
N MET A 151 2.93 5.07 2.18
CA MET A 151 3.50 3.80 2.66
C MET A 151 4.09 3.92 4.07
N SER A 152 4.83 4.99 4.36
CA SER A 152 5.32 5.27 5.73
C SER A 152 4.15 5.34 6.72
N GLY A 153 3.07 6.03 6.35
CA GLY A 153 1.82 6.13 7.11
C GLY A 153 1.16 4.77 7.38
N VAL A 154 0.86 3.99 6.34
CA VAL A 154 0.23 2.66 6.45
C VAL A 154 1.08 1.71 7.30
N THR A 155 2.40 1.75 7.16
CA THR A 155 3.33 0.87 7.91
C THR A 155 3.65 1.35 9.33
N THR A 156 3.18 2.53 9.74
CA THR A 156 3.50 3.14 11.05
C THR A 156 3.09 2.24 12.22
N CYS A 157 1.92 1.62 12.17
CA CYS A 157 1.42 0.73 13.24
C CYS A 157 2.25 -0.56 13.42
N LEU A 158 3.08 -0.88 12.43
CA LEU A 158 3.98 -2.02 12.42
C LEU A 158 5.34 -1.58 12.98
N ARG A 159 5.89 -0.49 12.40
CA ARG A 159 7.23 0.06 12.66
C ARG A 159 7.42 0.73 14.02
N PHE A 160 6.35 1.17 14.67
CA PHE A 160 6.43 1.84 15.97
C PHE A 160 5.42 1.26 16.97
N PRO A 161 5.70 1.33 18.28
CA PRO A 161 4.67 1.15 19.30
C PRO A 161 3.59 2.24 19.16
N GLY A 162 2.34 1.80 19.17
CA GLY A 162 1.15 2.66 19.26
C GLY A 162 0.18 2.05 20.27
N GLN A 163 -0.73 2.87 20.82
CA GLN A 163 -1.67 2.38 21.84
C GLN A 163 -2.69 1.39 21.26
N LEU A 164 -3.07 1.55 19.98
CA LEU A 164 -3.81 0.53 19.23
C LEU A 164 -2.88 -0.30 18.32
N ASN A 165 -2.31 -1.36 18.87
CA ASN A 165 -1.45 -2.27 18.11
C ASN A 165 -2.25 -3.10 17.09
N ALA A 166 -1.91 -2.92 15.81
CA ALA A 166 -2.43 -3.68 14.67
C ALA A 166 -1.28 -4.17 13.78
N ASP A 167 -1.13 -5.49 13.69
CA ASP A 167 -0.37 -6.18 12.65
C ASP A 167 -1.13 -6.24 11.31
N LEU A 168 -0.43 -6.60 10.23
CA LEU A 168 -1.02 -6.81 8.90
C LEU A 168 -2.23 -7.75 8.92
N ARG A 169 -2.20 -8.84 9.70
CA ARG A 169 -3.33 -9.78 9.81
C ARG A 169 -4.54 -9.11 10.48
N LYS A 170 -4.33 -8.42 11.60
CA LYS A 170 -5.38 -7.66 12.29
C LYS A 170 -5.92 -6.50 11.44
N LEU A 171 -5.08 -5.83 10.67
CA LEU A 171 -5.50 -4.80 9.72
C LEU A 171 -6.37 -5.42 8.61
N ALA A 172 -5.93 -6.51 7.98
CA ALA A 172 -6.71 -7.22 6.97
C ALA A 172 -8.08 -7.67 7.51
N VAL A 173 -8.13 -8.32 8.68
CA VAL A 173 -9.38 -8.76 9.33
C VAL A 173 -10.33 -7.60 9.69
N ASN A 174 -9.83 -6.38 9.90
CA ASN A 174 -10.68 -5.20 10.15
C ASN A 174 -11.03 -4.41 8.87
N MET A 175 -10.40 -4.69 7.74
CA MET A 175 -10.52 -3.91 6.50
C MET A 175 -11.11 -4.67 5.32
N VAL A 176 -11.01 -6.00 5.31
CA VAL A 176 -11.46 -6.88 4.21
C VAL A 176 -12.62 -7.74 4.73
N PRO A 177 -13.88 -7.32 4.55
CA PRO A 177 -15.03 -8.16 4.90
C PRO A 177 -15.15 -9.35 3.93
N PHE A 178 -14.94 -9.11 2.62
CA PHE A 178 -15.06 -10.12 1.57
C PHE A 178 -13.71 -10.36 0.87
N PRO A 179 -13.27 -11.61 0.63
CA PRO A 179 -11.94 -11.92 0.08
C PRO A 179 -11.58 -11.21 -1.23
N ARG A 180 -12.55 -10.99 -2.13
CA ARG A 180 -12.33 -10.28 -3.42
C ARG A 180 -12.22 -8.76 -3.26
N LEU A 181 -12.88 -8.18 -2.26
CA LEU A 181 -13.01 -6.73 -2.10
C LEU A 181 -11.90 -6.18 -1.17
N HIS A 182 -10.64 -6.43 -1.53
CA HIS A 182 -9.46 -6.01 -0.78
C HIS A 182 -8.72 -4.80 -1.38
N PHE A 183 -9.31 -4.12 -2.37
CA PHE A 183 -8.72 -2.94 -3.01
C PHE A 183 -9.05 -1.66 -2.24
N PHE A 184 -8.04 -1.10 -1.56
CA PHE A 184 -8.20 0.10 -0.76
C PHE A 184 -7.99 1.39 -1.56
N MET A 185 -8.71 2.45 -1.15
CA MET A 185 -8.43 3.84 -1.48
C MET A 185 -7.56 4.45 -0.37
N PRO A 186 -6.23 4.56 -0.54
CA PRO A 186 -5.39 5.26 0.41
C PRO A 186 -5.48 6.78 0.19
N GLY A 187 -5.34 7.54 1.27
CA GLY A 187 -5.24 9.00 1.26
C GLY A 187 -4.25 9.49 2.31
N PHE A 188 -3.76 10.72 2.15
CA PHE A 188 -2.81 11.33 3.09
C PHE A 188 -3.19 12.77 3.41
N ALA A 189 -3.07 13.15 4.68
CA ALA A 189 -3.21 14.51 5.16
C ALA A 189 -2.02 14.88 6.07
N PRO A 190 -1.43 16.08 5.93
CA PRO A 190 -1.78 17.14 4.98
C PRO A 190 -1.04 17.01 3.64
N LEU A 191 -1.69 17.46 2.56
CA LEU A 191 -1.03 17.70 1.28
C LEU A 191 -0.62 19.17 1.18
N THR A 192 0.56 19.50 1.72
CA THR A 192 1.13 20.86 1.68
C THR A 192 2.42 20.89 0.87
N SER A 193 2.53 21.85 -0.06
CA SER A 193 3.80 22.19 -0.70
C SER A 193 4.82 22.65 0.36
N ARG A 194 6.10 22.29 0.16
CA ARG A 194 7.22 22.54 1.08
C ARG A 194 7.35 24.02 1.48
N GLY A 195 6.99 24.95 0.59
CA GLY A 195 7.01 26.40 0.88
C GLY A 195 5.83 26.91 1.72
N SER A 196 4.67 26.23 1.68
CA SER A 196 3.45 26.63 2.41
C SER A 196 3.34 25.99 3.80
N GLN A 197 4.10 24.92 4.04
CA GLN A 197 4.09 24.07 5.24
C GLN A 197 4.38 24.84 6.55
N GLN A 198 5.11 25.95 6.50
CA GLN A 198 5.40 26.78 7.68
C GLN A 198 4.24 27.70 8.09
N TYR A 199 3.30 27.98 7.19
CA TYR A 199 2.23 28.98 7.40
C TYR A 199 0.88 28.37 7.80
N ARG A 200 0.73 27.04 7.77
CA ARG A 200 -0.54 26.37 8.06
C ARG A 200 -0.52 25.71 9.44
N ALA A 201 -1.35 26.22 10.35
CA ALA A 201 -1.54 25.64 11.68
C ALA A 201 -2.45 24.40 11.60
N LEU A 202 -1.86 23.23 11.43
CA LEU A 202 -2.58 21.96 11.36
C LEU A 202 -3.25 21.62 12.70
N THR A 203 -4.48 21.13 12.64
CA THR A 203 -5.30 20.70 13.79
C THR A 203 -5.95 19.35 13.51
N VAL A 204 -6.38 18.63 14.56
CA VAL A 204 -7.06 17.32 14.38
C VAL A 204 -8.33 17.44 13.52
N PRO A 205 -9.23 18.44 13.71
CA PRO A 205 -10.37 18.64 12.82
C PRO A 205 -9.97 18.91 11.35
N GLU A 206 -8.92 19.69 11.09
CA GLU A 206 -8.44 19.93 9.71
C GLU A 206 -7.85 18.67 9.06
N LEU A 207 -7.17 17.82 9.82
CA LEU A 207 -6.64 16.54 9.32
C LEU A 207 -7.80 15.57 9.01
N THR A 208 -8.75 15.43 9.94
CA THR A 208 -9.95 14.60 9.75
C THR A 208 -10.79 15.08 8.56
N GLN A 209 -10.99 16.39 8.39
CA GLN A 209 -11.72 16.92 7.23
C GLN A 209 -10.96 16.68 5.91
N GLN A 210 -9.62 16.80 5.90
CA GLN A 210 -8.82 16.51 4.71
C GLN A 210 -8.81 15.03 4.34
N MET A 211 -8.77 14.10 5.31
CA MET A 211 -8.79 12.66 5.01
C MET A 211 -10.04 12.21 4.23
N PHE A 212 -11.17 12.88 4.42
CA PHE A 212 -12.44 12.58 3.74
C PHE A 212 -12.75 13.54 2.55
N ASP A 213 -11.82 14.40 2.12
CA ASP A 213 -11.95 15.14 0.86
C ASP A 213 -11.43 14.29 -0.31
N ALA A 214 -12.19 14.20 -1.41
CA ALA A 214 -11.83 13.44 -2.60
C ALA A 214 -10.47 13.87 -3.19
N LYS A 215 -10.06 15.13 -2.95
CA LYS A 215 -8.78 15.71 -3.40
C LYS A 215 -7.55 15.16 -2.66
N ASN A 216 -7.74 14.49 -1.52
CA ASN A 216 -6.68 13.90 -0.72
C ASN A 216 -6.52 12.38 -0.92
N MET A 217 -7.39 11.78 -1.73
CA MET A 217 -7.29 10.38 -2.15
C MET A 217 -6.20 10.21 -3.20
N MET A 218 -5.39 9.16 -3.05
CA MET A 218 -4.40 8.76 -4.06
C MET A 218 -5.03 7.91 -5.17
N ALA A 219 -6.22 7.34 -4.92
CA ALA A 219 -7.06 6.71 -5.92
C ALA A 219 -7.97 7.76 -6.59
N ALA A 220 -7.96 7.82 -7.92
CA ALA A 220 -8.77 8.76 -8.69
C ALA A 220 -10.22 8.28 -8.85
N CYS A 221 -10.99 8.40 -7.77
CA CYS A 221 -12.42 8.12 -7.62
C CYS A 221 -13.04 9.15 -6.64
N ASP A 222 -14.32 9.50 -6.75
CA ASP A 222 -14.99 10.30 -5.70
C ASP A 222 -15.66 9.36 -4.66
N PRO A 223 -15.23 9.36 -3.39
CA PRO A 223 -15.84 8.51 -2.36
C PRO A 223 -17.35 8.74 -2.14
N ARG A 224 -17.89 9.89 -2.60
CA ARG A 224 -19.32 10.23 -2.50
C ARG A 224 -20.19 9.51 -3.52
N HIS A 225 -19.60 8.87 -4.53
CA HIS A 225 -20.33 8.04 -5.50
C HIS A 225 -20.54 6.60 -5.03
N GLY A 226 -20.06 6.25 -3.83
CA GLY A 226 -20.25 4.95 -3.21
C GLY A 226 -20.40 5.03 -1.69
N ARG A 227 -20.20 3.89 -1.03
CA ARG A 227 -20.20 3.75 0.43
C ARG A 227 -18.87 3.22 0.92
N TYR A 228 -18.53 3.48 2.17
CA TYR A 228 -17.41 2.86 2.88
C TYR A 228 -17.86 1.56 3.54
N LEU A 229 -17.26 0.45 3.13
CA LEU A 229 -17.34 -0.83 3.82
C LEU A 229 -16.61 -0.73 5.15
N THR A 230 -15.33 -0.32 5.11
CA THR A 230 -14.43 -0.20 6.27
C THR A 230 -13.49 0.98 6.11
N VAL A 231 -13.01 1.55 7.23
CA VAL A 231 -12.04 2.66 7.23
C VAL A 231 -11.03 2.48 8.35
N ALA A 232 -9.73 2.61 8.04
CA ALA A 232 -8.68 2.81 9.03
C ALA A 232 -8.06 4.20 8.88
N ALA A 233 -7.94 4.93 10.00
CA ALA A 233 -7.31 6.24 10.08
C ALA A 233 -6.10 6.17 11.03
N VAL A 234 -4.89 6.33 10.49
CA VAL A 234 -3.62 6.29 11.22
C VAL A 234 -3.10 7.71 11.43
N PHE A 235 -3.35 8.26 12.61
CA PHE A 235 -2.85 9.56 13.04
C PHE A 235 -1.42 9.45 13.59
N ARG A 236 -0.59 10.45 13.30
CA ARG A 236 0.82 10.51 13.71
C ARG A 236 1.16 11.86 14.35
N GLY A 237 1.94 11.84 15.41
CA GLY A 237 2.33 13.00 16.20
C GLY A 237 1.49 13.18 17.48
N ARG A 238 1.99 13.99 18.42
CA ARG A 238 1.39 14.18 19.74
C ARG A 238 0.05 14.93 19.65
N MET A 239 -1.05 14.24 19.93
CA MET A 239 -2.41 14.79 19.90
C MET A 239 -3.33 14.14 20.94
N SER A 240 -4.49 14.75 21.21
CA SER A 240 -5.48 14.22 22.14
C SER A 240 -6.30 13.10 21.50
N MET A 241 -6.22 11.87 22.01
CA MET A 241 -7.01 10.74 21.48
C MET A 241 -8.51 11.00 21.58
N LYS A 242 -8.95 11.62 22.69
CA LYS A 242 -10.35 12.07 22.85
C LYS A 242 -10.79 13.00 21.71
N GLU A 243 -9.93 13.91 21.27
CA GLU A 243 -10.23 14.84 20.16
C GLU A 243 -10.30 14.09 18.82
N VAL A 244 -9.40 13.12 18.59
CA VAL A 244 -9.43 12.24 17.41
C VAL A 244 -10.75 11.47 17.35
N ASP A 245 -11.13 10.80 18.43
CA ASP A 245 -12.35 9.99 18.48
C ASP A 245 -13.63 10.85 18.39
N GLU A 246 -13.67 12.03 19.04
CA GLU A 246 -14.77 13.00 18.90
C GLU A 246 -14.91 13.51 17.46
N GLN A 247 -13.80 13.79 16.74
CA GLN A 247 -13.87 14.21 15.33
C GLN A 247 -14.29 13.06 14.40
N MET A 248 -13.74 11.86 14.60
CA MET A 248 -14.05 10.70 13.75
C MET A 248 -15.49 10.21 13.95
N LEU A 249 -16.03 10.26 15.17
CA LEU A 249 -17.45 10.05 15.44
C LEU A 249 -18.30 11.17 14.79
N SER A 250 -17.87 12.43 14.90
CA SER A 250 -18.58 13.56 14.30
C SER A 250 -18.68 13.48 12.78
N VAL A 251 -17.68 12.92 12.08
CA VAL A 251 -17.77 12.63 10.64
C VAL A 251 -18.78 11.51 10.37
N GLN A 252 -18.70 10.39 11.08
CA GLN A 252 -19.64 9.27 10.92
C GLN A 252 -21.09 9.72 11.10
N SER A 253 -21.40 10.47 12.17
CA SER A 253 -22.78 10.95 12.44
C SER A 253 -23.27 12.02 11.46
N LYS A 254 -22.40 12.74 10.76
CA LYS A 254 -22.78 13.72 9.71
C LYS A 254 -22.97 13.07 8.35
N ASN A 255 -22.21 12.02 8.07
CA ASN A 255 -22.06 11.40 6.76
C ASN A 255 -22.58 9.95 6.75
N SER A 256 -23.49 9.57 7.65
CA SER A 256 -23.86 8.17 7.90
C SER A 256 -24.31 7.41 6.65
N SER A 257 -25.00 8.07 5.72
CA SER A 257 -25.42 7.52 4.41
C SER A 257 -24.28 7.05 3.50
N TYR A 258 -23.05 7.51 3.76
CA TYR A 258 -21.83 7.11 3.04
C TYR A 258 -21.05 6.00 3.78
N PHE A 259 -21.50 5.56 4.95
CA PHE A 259 -20.98 4.37 5.63
C PHE A 259 -22.01 3.25 5.48
N VAL A 260 -21.53 2.00 5.37
CA VAL A 260 -22.41 0.84 5.33
C VAL A 260 -23.00 0.58 6.72
N GLU A 261 -24.33 0.47 6.79
CA GLU A 261 -25.06 0.35 8.07
C GLU A 261 -24.97 -1.07 8.69
N TRP A 262 -24.83 -2.11 7.86
CA TRP A 262 -24.73 -3.50 8.30
C TRP A 262 -23.34 -3.90 8.85
N ILE A 263 -22.30 -3.06 8.73
CA ILE A 263 -21.01 -3.27 9.41
C ILE A 263 -20.91 -2.36 10.65
N PRO A 264 -21.26 -2.83 11.86
CA PRO A 264 -21.21 -2.00 13.06
C PRO A 264 -19.76 -1.63 13.43
N ASN A 265 -19.53 -0.34 13.71
CA ASN A 265 -18.23 0.22 14.08
C ASN A 265 -17.13 0.00 13.01
N ASN A 266 -17.46 0.15 11.72
CA ASN A 266 -16.55 -0.07 10.59
C ASN A 266 -15.35 0.90 10.47
N VAL A 267 -15.31 1.96 11.28
CA VAL A 267 -14.19 2.91 11.36
C VAL A 267 -13.25 2.57 12.52
N LYS A 268 -11.96 2.38 12.25
CA LYS A 268 -10.90 2.17 13.26
C LYS A 268 -9.92 3.34 13.28
N THR A 269 -9.62 3.86 14.48
CA THR A 269 -8.64 4.92 14.71
C THR A 269 -7.36 4.35 15.33
N ALA A 270 -6.20 4.77 14.84
CA ALA A 270 -4.90 4.46 15.44
C ALA A 270 -4.08 5.74 15.61
N VAL A 271 -3.35 5.85 16.72
CA VAL A 271 -2.52 7.02 17.05
C VAL A 271 -1.11 6.55 17.41
N CYS A 272 -0.11 7.17 16.77
CA CYS A 272 1.31 6.97 17.04
C CYS A 272 1.97 8.31 17.37
N ASP A 273 2.73 8.38 18.47
CA ASP A 273 3.33 9.64 18.94
C ASP A 273 4.46 10.20 18.04
N ILE A 274 5.00 9.39 17.12
CA ILE A 274 6.10 9.73 16.22
C ILE A 274 5.56 10.28 14.89
N PRO A 275 5.68 11.59 14.61
CA PRO A 275 5.27 12.17 13.33
C PRO A 275 6.26 11.85 12.20
N PRO A 276 5.84 11.87 10.93
CA PRO A 276 6.75 11.73 9.80
C PRO A 276 7.66 12.97 9.63
N ARG A 277 8.85 12.79 9.05
CA ARG A 277 9.91 13.81 8.98
C ARG A 277 9.40 15.14 8.39
N GLY A 278 9.62 16.23 9.12
CA GLY A 278 9.25 17.60 8.72
C GLY A 278 7.80 18.02 9.02
N LEU A 279 6.92 17.11 9.42
CA LEU A 279 5.57 17.42 9.90
C LEU A 279 5.50 17.31 11.42
N LYS A 280 4.60 18.08 12.05
CA LYS A 280 4.29 17.96 13.50
C LYS A 280 3.16 16.97 13.77
N MET A 281 2.22 16.90 12.84
CA MET A 281 1.11 15.94 12.82
C MET A 281 0.82 15.53 11.37
N ALA A 282 0.39 14.29 11.18
CA ALA A 282 -0.14 13.78 9.93
C ALA A 282 -1.26 12.77 10.20
N ALA A 283 -2.07 12.47 9.20
CA ALA A 283 -3.08 11.43 9.25
C ALA A 283 -3.12 10.67 7.92
N THR A 284 -3.05 9.35 7.97
CA THR A 284 -3.10 8.47 6.79
C THR A 284 -4.43 7.75 6.77
N PHE A 285 -5.12 7.84 5.64
CA PHE A 285 -6.43 7.25 5.41
C PHE A 285 -6.28 5.95 4.62
N ILE A 286 -7.03 4.93 5.00
CA ILE A 286 -7.19 3.68 4.25
C ILE A 286 -8.69 3.37 4.25
N GLY A 287 -9.38 3.63 3.14
CA GLY A 287 -10.79 3.31 2.98
C GLY A 287 -10.97 2.08 2.09
N ASN A 288 -11.77 1.11 2.52
CA ASN A 288 -12.38 0.15 1.60
C ASN A 288 -13.74 0.75 1.20
N SER A 289 -13.89 1.16 -0.05
CA SER A 289 -15.09 1.83 -0.55
C SER A 289 -15.48 1.29 -1.91
N THR A 290 -16.78 1.12 -2.10
CA THR A 290 -17.36 0.69 -3.38
C THR A 290 -17.04 1.66 -4.51
N ALA A 291 -16.74 2.93 -4.22
CA ALA A 291 -16.32 3.94 -5.20
C ALA A 291 -15.05 3.56 -5.99
N ILE A 292 -14.22 2.62 -5.50
CA ILE A 292 -13.07 2.08 -6.26
C ILE A 292 -13.50 1.47 -7.61
N GLN A 293 -14.77 1.07 -7.76
CA GLN A 293 -15.32 0.61 -9.02
C GLN A 293 -15.16 1.61 -10.18
N GLU A 294 -15.07 2.93 -9.92
CA GLU A 294 -14.83 3.94 -10.95
C GLU A 294 -13.45 3.77 -11.61
N LEU A 295 -12.44 3.35 -10.84
CA LEU A 295 -11.09 3.08 -11.35
C LEU A 295 -11.09 1.84 -12.24
N PHE A 296 -11.78 0.77 -11.83
CA PHE A 296 -11.91 -0.45 -12.61
C PHE A 296 -12.76 -0.26 -13.88
N LYS A 297 -13.91 0.44 -13.79
CA LYS A 297 -14.73 0.83 -14.95
C LYS A 297 -13.91 1.61 -15.98
N ARG A 298 -13.12 2.61 -15.55
CA ARG A 298 -12.24 3.40 -16.43
C ARG A 298 -11.13 2.57 -17.10
N ILE A 299 -10.59 1.55 -16.42
CA ILE A 299 -9.61 0.63 -17.02
C ILE A 299 -10.30 -0.32 -18.00
N SER A 300 -11.45 -0.88 -17.63
CA SER A 300 -12.27 -1.76 -18.48
C SER A 300 -12.65 -1.08 -19.79
N GLU A 301 -13.20 0.15 -19.76
CA GLU A 301 -13.52 0.92 -20.97
C GLU A 301 -12.33 1.10 -21.92
N GLN A 302 -11.14 1.38 -21.39
CA GLN A 302 -9.91 1.54 -22.19
C GLN A 302 -9.42 0.21 -22.76
N PHE A 303 -9.46 -0.85 -21.95
CA PHE A 303 -9.13 -2.21 -22.37
C PHE A 303 -10.06 -2.67 -23.50
N THR A 304 -11.38 -2.62 -23.28
CA THR A 304 -12.39 -3.00 -24.27
C THR A 304 -12.25 -2.21 -25.57
N ALA A 305 -11.94 -0.91 -25.51
CA ALA A 305 -11.73 -0.07 -26.69
C ALA A 305 -10.51 -0.47 -27.54
N MET A 306 -9.47 -1.02 -26.90
CA MET A 306 -8.26 -1.55 -27.56
C MET A 306 -8.46 -2.99 -28.05
N PHE A 307 -9.04 -3.85 -27.19
CA PHE A 307 -9.25 -5.28 -27.45
C PHE A 307 -10.25 -5.52 -28.59
N ARG A 308 -11.36 -4.75 -28.65
CA ARG A 308 -12.31 -4.77 -29.80
C ARG A 308 -11.66 -4.44 -31.15
N ARG A 309 -10.47 -3.83 -31.16
CA ARG A 309 -9.68 -3.53 -32.38
C ARG A 309 -8.51 -4.49 -32.59
N LYS A 310 -8.30 -5.44 -31.67
CA LYS A 310 -7.12 -6.33 -31.55
C LYS A 310 -5.78 -5.57 -31.64
N ALA A 311 -5.76 -4.33 -31.14
CA ALA A 311 -4.59 -3.47 -31.19
C ALA A 311 -3.46 -4.05 -30.32
N PHE A 312 -2.26 -4.17 -30.86
CA PHE A 312 -1.06 -4.75 -30.22
C PHE A 312 -1.16 -6.20 -29.71
N LEU A 313 -2.28 -6.90 -29.92
CA LEU A 313 -2.54 -8.25 -29.39
C LEU A 313 -1.47 -9.28 -29.78
N HIS A 314 -0.87 -9.14 -30.98
CA HIS A 314 0.23 -9.97 -31.47
C HIS A 314 1.52 -9.91 -30.64
N TRP A 315 1.70 -8.90 -29.79
CA TRP A 315 2.83 -8.83 -28.84
C TRP A 315 2.65 -9.81 -27.67
N TYR A 316 1.40 -10.17 -27.35
CA TYR A 316 1.08 -11.05 -26.23
C TYR A 316 0.93 -12.50 -26.71
N THR A 317 0.21 -12.70 -27.81
CA THR A 317 0.05 -14.03 -28.42
C THR A 317 1.35 -14.56 -29.04
N GLY A 318 2.28 -13.67 -29.41
CA GLY A 318 3.64 -14.04 -29.82
C GLY A 318 4.53 -14.59 -28.71
N GLU A 319 4.19 -14.33 -27.43
CA GLU A 319 4.90 -14.82 -26.25
C GLU A 319 4.18 -16.01 -25.57
N GLY A 320 3.06 -16.47 -26.14
CA GLY A 320 2.35 -17.69 -25.72
C GLY A 320 0.93 -17.53 -25.17
N MET A 321 0.44 -16.31 -24.93
CA MET A 321 -0.93 -16.10 -24.44
C MET A 321 -2.00 -16.43 -25.48
N ASP A 322 -3.15 -16.96 -25.04
CA ASP A 322 -4.36 -17.05 -25.88
C ASP A 322 -5.19 -15.73 -25.81
N GLU A 323 -5.96 -15.43 -26.85
CA GLU A 323 -7.00 -14.38 -26.81
C GLU A 323 -8.11 -14.69 -25.78
N MET A 324 -8.25 -15.97 -25.38
CA MET A 324 -9.18 -16.40 -24.35
C MET A 324 -8.83 -15.81 -22.97
N GLU A 325 -7.54 -15.75 -22.60
CA GLU A 325 -7.07 -15.17 -21.33
C GLU A 325 -7.47 -13.69 -21.18
N PHE A 326 -7.44 -12.93 -22.29
CA PHE A 326 -7.90 -11.53 -22.33
C PHE A 326 -9.40 -11.41 -22.06
N THR A 327 -10.19 -12.40 -22.52
CA THR A 327 -11.64 -12.44 -22.33
C THR A 327 -12.01 -12.85 -20.90
N GLU A 328 -11.27 -13.81 -20.32
CA GLU A 328 -11.40 -14.20 -18.92
C GLU A 328 -11.01 -13.05 -17.98
N ALA A 329 -9.93 -12.32 -18.28
CA ALA A 329 -9.54 -11.12 -17.54
C ALA A 329 -10.58 -9.99 -17.63
N GLU A 330 -11.19 -9.78 -18.80
CA GLU A 330 -12.29 -8.81 -18.99
C GLU A 330 -13.53 -9.22 -18.18
N SER A 331 -13.90 -10.51 -18.16
CA SER A 331 -15.00 -11.01 -17.32
C SER A 331 -14.71 -10.78 -15.83
N ASN A 332 -13.60 -11.32 -15.32
CA ASN A 332 -13.24 -11.25 -13.90
C ASN A 332 -13.19 -9.80 -13.36
N MET A 333 -12.80 -8.84 -14.20
CA MET A 333 -12.79 -7.40 -13.89
C MET A 333 -14.21 -6.81 -13.81
N ASN A 334 -15.10 -7.19 -14.73
CA ASN A 334 -16.49 -6.75 -14.74
C ASN A 334 -17.31 -7.42 -13.62
N ASP A 335 -16.97 -8.66 -13.25
CA ASP A 335 -17.55 -9.38 -12.12
C ASP A 335 -17.17 -8.68 -10.80
N LEU A 336 -15.89 -8.31 -10.60
CA LEU A 336 -15.43 -7.53 -9.44
C LEU A 336 -16.14 -6.16 -9.35
N VAL A 337 -16.34 -5.48 -10.48
CA VAL A 337 -17.12 -4.24 -10.55
C VAL A 337 -18.58 -4.45 -10.15
N SER A 338 -19.15 -5.61 -10.48
CA SER A 338 -20.53 -5.97 -10.15
C SER A 338 -20.70 -6.29 -8.66
N GLU A 339 -19.75 -6.99 -8.04
CA GLU A 339 -19.70 -7.20 -6.58
C GLU A 339 -19.63 -5.86 -5.82
N TYR A 340 -18.76 -4.93 -6.25
CA TYR A 340 -18.71 -3.60 -5.66
C TYR A 340 -20.02 -2.80 -5.84
N GLN A 341 -20.81 -3.07 -6.88
CA GLN A 341 -22.14 -2.46 -7.04
C GLN A 341 -23.20 -3.12 -6.14
N GLN A 342 -23.21 -4.45 -6.01
CA GLN A 342 -24.10 -5.20 -5.12
C GLN A 342 -24.02 -4.66 -3.68
N TYR A 343 -22.82 -4.63 -3.08
CA TYR A 343 -22.64 -4.11 -1.72
C TYR A 343 -22.73 -2.59 -1.60
N GLN A 344 -22.78 -1.86 -2.72
CA GLN A 344 -23.09 -0.43 -2.70
C GLN A 344 -24.58 -0.18 -2.52
N ASP A 345 -25.42 -0.92 -3.24
CA ASP A 345 -26.87 -0.75 -3.23
C ASP A 345 -27.54 -1.49 -2.07
N ALA A 346 -26.94 -2.61 -1.61
CA ALA A 346 -27.42 -3.44 -0.50
C ALA A 346 -27.82 -2.65 0.76
N THR A 347 -28.88 -3.12 1.41
CA THR A 347 -29.45 -2.56 2.63
C THR A 347 -29.36 -3.54 3.82
N ALA A 348 -29.57 -3.05 5.04
CA ALA A 348 -29.48 -3.88 6.24
C ALA A 348 -30.56 -5.00 6.28
N GLU A 349 -31.70 -4.83 5.60
CA GLU A 349 -32.75 -5.85 5.50
C GLU A 349 -32.39 -6.99 4.53
N GLU A 350 -31.35 -6.82 3.70
CA GLU A 350 -30.86 -7.82 2.75
C GLU A 350 -29.62 -8.56 3.27
N GLY A 351 -28.78 -7.91 4.08
CA GLY A 351 -27.53 -8.49 4.61
C GLY A 351 -27.74 -9.67 5.57
N GLU A 352 -28.82 -9.68 6.36
CA GLU A 352 -29.13 -10.80 7.27
C GLU A 352 -29.37 -12.13 6.51
N PHE A 353 -29.74 -12.08 5.23
CA PHE A 353 -29.99 -13.27 4.40
C PHE A 353 -28.72 -13.87 3.76
N GLU A 354 -27.62 -13.13 3.65
CA GLU A 354 -26.35 -13.68 3.13
C GLU A 354 -25.55 -14.40 4.24
N GLU A 355 -25.59 -13.95 5.50
CA GLU A 355 -24.93 -14.67 6.61
C GLU A 355 -25.60 -16.02 6.93
N GLU A 356 -26.94 -16.10 6.97
CA GLU A 356 -27.64 -17.40 7.15
C GLU A 356 -27.34 -18.38 5.98
N ALA A 357 -27.13 -17.87 4.77
CA ALA A 357 -26.85 -18.68 3.59
C ALA A 357 -25.42 -19.25 3.54
N GLU A 358 -24.43 -18.60 4.18
CA GLU A 358 -23.09 -19.19 4.35
C GLU A 358 -23.04 -20.18 5.54
N GLU A 359 -23.81 -19.96 6.62
CA GLU A 359 -23.85 -20.91 7.75
C GLU A 359 -24.58 -22.24 7.43
N GLU A 360 -25.59 -22.28 6.54
CA GLU A 360 -26.26 -23.53 6.14
C GLU A 360 -25.41 -24.45 5.23
N VAL A 361 -24.21 -24.05 4.80
CA VAL A 361 -23.38 -24.77 3.80
C VAL A 361 -22.10 -25.41 4.39
N ALA A 362 -21.91 -25.34 5.72
CA ALA A 362 -20.71 -25.79 6.45
C ALA A 362 -20.73 -27.26 6.96
#